data_AF-A0A8H4VLN7-F1
#
_entry.id   AF-A0A8H4VLN7-F1
#
_cell.length_a   1.000
_cell.length_b   1.000
_cell.length_c   1.000
_cell.angle_alpha   90.00
_cell.angle_beta   90.00
_cell.angle_gamma   90.00
#
_symmetry.space_group_name_H-M   'P 1'
#
loop_
_entity.id
_entity.type
_entity.pdbx_description
1 polymer ?
#
loop_
_entity_poly.entity_id
_entity_poly.type
_entity_poly.pdbx_seq_one_letter_code
_entity_poly.pdbx_strand_id
1 'polypeptide(L)'
;MGIVIASGTPDDPLLNKRVFLTPTRGWNEDPQGPESRFGILGGSAFPPLGTFAEHVLVERDEVIETPDHLEDIHAAAWPIGGVTAWRAVHVNAQVQKGQNVLITGIGGGVALLAMQICLAKGANVYVTSGDEGKIQKAVSLGAKGGANYKEKNWPAQIGALLAKDAGKGAMIDAIIDSAGGDIMGQAGKLLKQGGRVVCYGMTASPKITLTIRQVLANQQLIGSTMGSRADLRTATSFIAAHRIVPIISHVVDGLESAEEGFDLIKAGDHFGKVVIKLRQPPPPNRTRSRSRSRSGKKAKL
;
A
#
# COMPACT_ATOMS: atom_id res chain seq x y z
N MET A 1 3.82 11.07 -5.59
CA MET A 1 4.87 10.94 -6.61
C MET A 1 5.34 12.35 -6.95
N GLY A 2 6.60 12.53 -7.33
CA GLY A 2 7.17 13.82 -7.73
C GLY A 2 8.19 13.67 -8.85
N ILE A 3 8.90 14.75 -9.17
CA ILE A 3 9.98 14.78 -10.16
C ILE A 3 11.25 15.25 -9.46
N VAL A 4 12.39 14.63 -9.74
CA VAL A 4 13.68 15.13 -9.23
C VAL A 4 14.07 16.38 -10.03
N ILE A 5 14.06 17.54 -9.40
CA ILE A 5 14.38 18.83 -10.04
C ILE A 5 15.81 19.31 -9.76
N ALA A 6 16.48 18.75 -8.75
CA ALA A 6 17.84 19.07 -8.37
C ALA A 6 18.48 17.85 -7.69
N SER A 7 19.80 17.70 -7.86
CA SER A 7 20.59 16.68 -7.18
C SER A 7 21.93 17.26 -6.76
N GLY A 8 22.42 16.82 -5.59
CA GLY A 8 23.78 17.12 -5.15
C GLY A 8 24.83 16.25 -5.86
N THR A 9 24.40 15.22 -6.60
CA THR A 9 25.27 14.37 -7.41
C THR A 9 25.30 14.90 -8.85
N PRO A 10 26.50 15.23 -9.40
CA PRO A 10 26.63 15.55 -10.81
C PRO A 10 26.08 14.42 -11.69
N ASP A 11 25.35 14.78 -12.76
CA ASP A 11 24.79 13.83 -13.74
C ASP A 11 23.89 12.72 -13.15
N ASP A 12 23.16 13.01 -12.08
CA ASP A 12 22.25 12.04 -11.46
C ASP A 12 21.20 11.54 -12.47
N PRO A 13 21.13 10.22 -12.73
CA PRO A 13 20.23 9.66 -13.74
C PRO A 13 18.73 9.84 -13.42
N LEU A 14 18.40 10.19 -12.17
CA LEU A 14 17.02 10.48 -11.78
C LEU A 14 16.59 11.93 -12.04
N LEU A 15 17.50 12.83 -12.46
CA LEU A 15 17.10 14.20 -12.83
C LEU A 15 16.01 14.17 -13.90
N ASN A 16 14.95 14.95 -13.66
CA ASN A 16 13.74 15.03 -14.48
C ASN A 16 12.94 13.70 -14.58
N LYS A 17 13.26 12.68 -13.77
CA LYS A 17 12.50 11.43 -13.72
C LYS A 17 11.35 11.50 -12.73
N ARG A 18 10.31 10.74 -13.04
CA ARG A 18 9.15 10.49 -12.18
C ARG A 18 9.55 9.56 -11.05
N VAL A 19 9.41 9.98 -9.81
CA VAL A 19 9.88 9.23 -8.64
C VAL A 19 8.87 9.20 -7.50
N PHE A 20 8.99 8.18 -6.65
CA PHE A 20 8.40 8.18 -5.33
C PHE A 20 9.47 7.92 -4.28
N LEU A 21 9.12 8.22 -3.03
CA LEU A 21 10.04 8.08 -1.92
C LEU A 21 9.82 6.75 -1.21
N THR A 22 10.90 6.20 -0.67
CA THR A 22 10.79 5.20 0.38
C THR A 22 10.02 5.79 1.56
N PRO A 23 9.00 5.09 2.09
CA PRO A 23 8.15 5.61 3.16
C PRO A 23 8.81 5.49 4.55
N THR A 24 9.97 4.84 4.63
CA THR A 24 10.66 4.51 5.88
C THR A 24 12.14 4.92 5.84
N ARG A 25 12.76 4.97 7.02
CA ARG A 25 14.22 5.10 7.22
C ARG A 25 14.72 4.01 8.14
N GLY A 26 16.00 3.70 8.00
CA GLY A 26 16.71 2.78 8.87
C GLY A 26 16.45 1.29 8.59
N TRP A 27 15.80 0.97 7.47
CA TRP A 27 15.60 -0.41 7.01
C TRP A 27 16.02 -0.61 5.55
N ASN A 28 17.18 -1.22 5.33
CA ASN A 28 17.76 -1.40 4.00
C ASN A 28 17.30 -2.70 3.34
N GLU A 29 17.61 -3.86 3.92
CA GLU A 29 17.39 -5.17 3.29
C GLU A 29 17.20 -6.35 4.26
N ASP A 30 17.54 -6.23 5.55
CA ASP A 30 17.49 -7.36 6.49
C ASP A 30 16.06 -7.95 6.58
N PRO A 31 15.90 -9.26 6.34
CA PRO A 31 14.59 -9.89 6.35
C PRO A 31 13.94 -9.96 7.74
N GLN A 32 14.68 -9.78 8.83
CA GLN A 32 14.15 -9.86 10.20
C GLN A 32 13.55 -8.53 10.67
N GLY A 33 14.16 -7.40 10.32
CA GLY A 33 13.75 -6.10 10.84
C GLY A 33 14.69 -4.96 10.44
N PRO A 34 14.39 -3.72 10.86
CA PRO A 34 15.25 -2.57 10.63
C PRO A 34 16.65 -2.75 11.23
N GLU A 35 17.69 -2.44 10.46
CA GLU A 35 19.10 -2.54 10.87
C GLU A 35 19.56 -1.35 11.74
N SER A 36 18.77 -0.27 11.75
CA SER A 36 19.09 0.94 12.50
C SER A 36 17.82 1.64 12.99
N ARG A 37 17.93 2.90 13.44
CA ARG A 37 16.79 3.66 13.95
C ARG A 37 15.68 3.72 12.90
N PHE A 38 14.61 2.98 13.16
CA PHE A 38 13.46 2.95 12.28
C PHE A 38 12.64 4.23 12.38
N GLY A 39 12.16 4.70 11.23
CA GLY A 39 11.34 5.90 11.13
C GLY A 39 10.39 5.84 9.94
N ILE A 40 9.26 6.51 10.07
CA ILE A 40 8.21 6.63 9.06
C ILE A 40 8.12 8.08 8.63
N LEU A 41 8.27 8.30 7.32
CA LEU A 41 8.19 9.60 6.72
C LEU A 41 6.82 10.25 6.98
N GLY A 42 6.79 11.40 7.67
CA GLY A 42 5.58 12.12 8.05
C GLY A 42 4.72 11.46 9.14
N GLY A 43 5.12 10.29 9.64
CA GLY A 43 4.35 9.51 10.63
C GLY A 43 5.03 9.33 11.99
N SER A 44 6.29 9.70 12.11
CA SER A 44 7.05 9.65 13.36
C SER A 44 8.02 10.82 13.49
N ALA A 45 8.58 11.02 14.69
CA ALA A 45 9.55 12.08 14.95
C ALA A 45 10.86 11.95 14.14
N PHE A 46 11.13 10.78 13.59
CA PHE A 46 12.24 10.53 12.67
C PHE A 46 11.73 9.77 11.43
N PRO A 47 12.14 10.16 10.20
CA PRO A 47 12.82 11.41 9.90
C PRO A 47 11.87 12.61 10.11
N PRO A 48 12.36 13.80 10.49
CA PRO A 48 11.54 14.98 10.79
C PRO A 48 11.06 15.69 9.51
N LEU A 49 10.59 14.91 8.52
CA LEU A 49 10.04 15.42 7.28
C LEU A 49 8.76 14.66 6.90
N GLY A 50 7.86 15.33 6.20
CA GLY A 50 6.65 14.78 5.60
C GLY A 50 6.58 15.12 4.12
N THR A 51 5.52 14.68 3.45
CA THR A 51 5.34 14.86 1.99
C THR A 51 4.18 15.78 1.61
N PHE A 52 3.52 16.40 2.59
CA PHE A 52 2.54 17.46 2.37
C PHE A 52 3.27 18.79 2.13
N ALA A 53 4.05 18.81 1.06
CA ALA A 53 4.90 19.92 0.65
C ALA A 53 5.09 19.87 -0.87
N GLU A 54 5.29 21.03 -1.48
CA GLU A 54 5.58 21.13 -2.92
C GLU A 54 6.98 20.61 -3.27
N HIS A 55 7.92 20.73 -2.32
CA HIS A 55 9.30 20.30 -2.46
C HIS A 55 9.76 19.62 -1.17
N VAL A 56 10.58 18.57 -1.31
CA VAL A 56 11.21 17.87 -0.20
C VAL A 56 12.66 17.56 -0.56
N LEU A 57 13.56 17.76 0.40
CA LEU A 57 14.96 17.33 0.29
C LEU A 57 15.10 15.98 0.97
N VAL A 58 15.65 15.00 0.26
CA VAL A 58 15.81 13.63 0.74
C VAL A 58 17.15 13.06 0.31
N GLU A 59 17.58 12.02 1.01
CA GLU A 59 18.76 11.24 0.63
C GLU A 59 18.52 10.53 -0.71
N ARG A 60 19.54 10.52 -1.57
CA ARG A 60 19.43 9.98 -2.94
C ARG A 60 18.99 8.51 -3.00
N ASP A 61 19.40 7.73 -2.01
CA ASP A 61 19.06 6.31 -1.89
C ASP A 61 17.60 6.03 -1.57
N GLU A 62 16.89 7.06 -1.10
CA GLU A 62 15.50 7.00 -0.65
C GLU A 62 14.52 7.41 -1.76
N VAL A 63 15.03 7.56 -2.99
CA VAL A 63 14.29 7.90 -4.20
C VAL A 63 14.26 6.69 -5.13
N ILE A 64 13.07 6.32 -5.59
CA ILE A 64 12.83 5.19 -6.49
C ILE A 64 12.07 5.69 -7.72
N GLU A 65 12.51 5.29 -8.92
CA GLU A 65 11.83 5.62 -10.18
C GLU A 65 10.44 4.97 -10.23
N THR A 66 9.47 5.73 -10.73
CA THR A 66 8.08 5.29 -10.83
C THR A 66 7.89 4.37 -12.03
N PRO A 67 7.17 3.24 -11.91
CA PRO A 67 6.79 2.43 -13.06
C PRO A 67 5.99 3.24 -14.11
N ASP A 68 6.35 3.09 -15.38
CA ASP A 68 5.78 3.87 -16.48
C ASP A 68 4.26 3.72 -16.62
N HIS A 69 3.70 2.56 -16.26
CA HIS A 69 2.26 2.29 -16.38
C HIS A 69 1.42 2.98 -15.30
N LEU A 70 2.03 3.52 -14.25
CA LEU A 70 1.31 4.22 -13.19
C LEU A 70 1.20 5.71 -13.50
N GLU A 71 -0.01 6.24 -13.38
CA GLU A 71 -0.21 7.69 -13.28
C GLU A 71 0.23 8.20 -11.89
N ASP A 72 0.42 9.52 -11.77
CA ASP A 72 1.00 10.15 -10.57
C ASP A 72 0.22 9.83 -9.28
N ILE A 73 -1.13 9.82 -9.35
CA ILE A 73 -1.98 9.50 -8.20
C ILE A 73 -1.80 8.05 -7.74
N HIS A 74 -1.66 7.11 -8.68
CA HIS A 74 -1.45 5.70 -8.41
C HIS A 74 -0.05 5.46 -7.84
N ALA A 75 0.96 6.13 -8.40
CA ALA A 75 2.32 6.11 -7.91
C ALA A 75 2.46 6.73 -6.51
N ALA A 76 1.67 7.76 -6.18
CA ALA A 76 1.62 8.34 -4.84
C ALA A 76 0.99 7.38 -3.81
N ALA A 77 -0.01 6.60 -4.22
CA ALA A 77 -0.70 5.64 -3.37
C ALA A 77 0.11 4.37 -3.06
N TRP A 78 1.14 4.08 -3.85
CA TRP A 78 1.91 2.85 -3.81
C TRP A 78 2.82 2.68 -2.58
N PRO A 79 3.73 3.59 -2.20
CA PRO A 79 4.94 3.20 -1.48
C PRO A 79 4.69 2.57 -0.10
N ILE A 80 3.92 3.27 0.74
CA ILE A 80 3.64 2.82 2.12
C ILE A 80 2.75 1.56 2.16
N GLY A 81 1.69 1.54 1.35
CA GLY A 81 0.77 0.41 1.32
C GLY A 81 1.36 -0.80 0.61
N GLY A 82 2.10 -0.55 -0.46
CA GLY A 82 2.73 -1.54 -1.31
C GLY A 82 3.84 -2.30 -0.59
N VAL A 83 4.75 -1.61 0.10
CA VAL A 83 5.79 -2.30 0.89
C VAL A 83 5.18 -3.14 2.01
N THR A 84 4.15 -2.61 2.69
CA THR A 84 3.46 -3.32 3.77
C THR A 84 2.75 -4.57 3.24
N ALA A 85 2.00 -4.44 2.14
CA ALA A 85 1.31 -5.56 1.51
C ALA A 85 2.29 -6.60 0.96
N TRP A 86 3.37 -6.16 0.31
CA TRP A 86 4.41 -7.05 -0.21
C TRP A 86 5.06 -7.86 0.90
N ARG A 87 5.48 -7.20 1.99
CA ARG A 87 6.09 -7.91 3.11
C ARG A 87 5.10 -8.87 3.76
N ALA A 88 3.85 -8.46 3.93
CA ALA A 88 2.83 -9.33 4.50
C ALA A 88 2.58 -10.59 3.65
N VAL A 89 2.42 -10.43 2.33
CA VAL A 89 2.05 -11.50 1.39
C VAL A 89 3.25 -12.34 0.96
N HIS A 90 4.33 -11.70 0.52
CA HIS A 90 5.46 -12.36 -0.12
C HIS A 90 6.52 -12.80 0.89
N VAL A 91 6.91 -11.93 1.82
CA VAL A 91 8.02 -12.22 2.75
C VAL A 91 7.53 -13.10 3.90
N ASN A 92 6.45 -12.69 4.57
CA ASN A 92 6.00 -13.30 5.82
C ASN A 92 5.03 -14.45 5.59
N ALA A 93 3.98 -14.26 4.79
CA ALA A 93 3.05 -15.34 4.47
C ALA A 93 3.65 -16.33 3.45
N GLN A 94 4.58 -15.87 2.61
CA GLN A 94 5.19 -16.62 1.50
C GLN A 94 4.13 -17.25 0.60
N VAL A 95 3.09 -16.48 0.27
CA VAL A 95 1.97 -16.94 -0.55
C VAL A 95 2.48 -17.52 -1.87
N GLN A 96 1.98 -18.71 -2.22
CA GLN A 96 2.28 -19.40 -3.46
C GLN A 96 1.02 -19.57 -4.32
N LYS A 97 1.22 -19.87 -5.61
CA LYS A 97 0.14 -20.18 -6.54
C LYS A 97 -0.74 -21.31 -5.99
N GLY A 98 -2.06 -21.16 -6.11
CA GLY A 98 -3.06 -22.13 -5.68
C GLY A 98 -3.38 -22.14 -4.19
N GLN A 99 -2.65 -21.39 -3.36
CA GLN A 99 -2.95 -21.30 -1.93
C GLN A 99 -4.21 -20.48 -1.67
N ASN A 100 -4.94 -20.84 -0.62
CA ASN A 100 -6.11 -20.11 -0.16
C ASN A 100 -5.70 -19.05 0.86
N VAL A 101 -6.00 -17.80 0.57
CA VAL A 101 -5.61 -16.65 1.41
C VAL A 101 -6.85 -15.89 1.85
N LEU A 102 -6.96 -15.62 3.14
CA LEU A 102 -7.99 -14.73 3.69
C LEU A 102 -7.38 -13.35 3.96
N ILE A 103 -8.00 -12.30 3.46
CA ILE A 103 -7.62 -10.92 3.73
C ILE A 103 -8.71 -10.25 4.56
N THR A 104 -8.36 -9.76 5.75
CA THR A 104 -9.33 -9.09 6.62
C THR A 104 -9.43 -7.60 6.30
N GLY A 105 -10.61 -7.01 6.56
CA GLY A 105 -10.81 -5.57 6.43
C GLY A 105 -10.69 -5.02 5.01
N ILE A 106 -11.19 -5.75 4.01
CA ILE A 106 -11.15 -5.32 2.62
C ILE A 106 -11.88 -3.98 2.44
N GLY A 107 -11.27 -3.10 1.64
CA GLY A 107 -11.60 -1.68 1.56
C GLY A 107 -10.45 -0.79 1.98
N GLY A 108 -9.63 -1.24 2.94
CA GLY A 108 -8.39 -0.56 3.29
C GLY A 108 -7.35 -0.63 2.17
N GLY A 109 -6.56 0.44 2.00
CA GLY A 109 -5.57 0.51 0.92
C GLY A 109 -4.53 -0.62 0.93
N VAL A 110 -4.06 -1.04 2.12
CA VAL A 110 -3.11 -2.17 2.22
C VAL A 110 -3.77 -3.50 1.88
N ALA A 111 -4.99 -3.73 2.38
CA ALA A 111 -5.74 -4.97 2.13
C ALA A 111 -6.02 -5.16 0.63
N LEU A 112 -6.36 -4.09 -0.09
CA LEU A 112 -6.58 -4.13 -1.53
C LEU A 112 -5.29 -4.40 -2.31
N LEU A 113 -4.16 -3.78 -1.93
CA LEU A 113 -2.87 -4.09 -2.54
C LEU A 113 -2.45 -5.54 -2.25
N ALA A 114 -2.67 -6.04 -1.03
CA ALA A 114 -2.41 -7.43 -0.68
C ALA A 114 -3.26 -8.38 -1.53
N MET A 115 -4.53 -8.06 -1.76
CA MET A 115 -5.42 -8.82 -2.65
C MET A 115 -4.86 -8.86 -4.08
N GLN A 116 -4.50 -7.70 -4.64
CA GLN A 116 -3.95 -7.63 -5.99
C GLN A 116 -2.64 -8.43 -6.13
N ILE A 117 -1.76 -8.38 -5.12
CA ILE A 117 -0.52 -9.17 -5.10
C ILE A 117 -0.83 -10.67 -5.01
N CYS A 118 -1.72 -11.10 -4.11
CA CYS A 118 -2.13 -12.50 -4.00
C CYS A 118 -2.72 -13.04 -5.31
N LEU A 119 -3.63 -12.28 -5.94
CA LEU A 119 -4.23 -12.65 -7.22
C LEU A 119 -3.18 -12.76 -8.34
N ALA A 120 -2.26 -11.80 -8.43
CA ALA A 120 -1.16 -11.83 -9.40
C ALA A 120 -0.20 -13.01 -9.19
N LYS A 121 -0.04 -13.48 -7.94
CA LYS A 121 0.69 -14.70 -7.61
C LYS A 121 -0.10 -15.99 -7.89
N GLY A 122 -1.35 -15.88 -8.32
CA GLY A 122 -2.23 -17.00 -8.63
C GLY A 122 -2.82 -17.69 -7.39
N ALA A 123 -2.93 -16.97 -6.27
CA ALA A 123 -3.61 -17.45 -5.06
C ALA A 123 -5.12 -17.29 -5.16
N ASN A 124 -5.84 -18.10 -4.39
CA ASN A 124 -7.29 -18.02 -4.21
C ASN A 124 -7.59 -17.07 -3.05
N VAL A 125 -8.17 -15.90 -3.32
CA VAL A 125 -8.37 -14.87 -2.30
C VAL A 125 -9.81 -14.82 -1.82
N TYR A 126 -10.00 -14.88 -0.50
CA TYR A 126 -11.25 -14.61 0.20
C TYR A 126 -11.08 -13.38 1.07
N VAL A 127 -12.16 -12.65 1.33
CA VAL A 127 -12.08 -11.36 2.03
C VAL A 127 -13.09 -11.23 3.16
N THR A 128 -12.82 -10.36 4.14
CA THR A 128 -13.86 -9.91 5.09
C THR A 128 -13.98 -8.39 5.09
N SER A 129 -15.18 -7.88 5.30
CA SER A 129 -15.42 -6.44 5.55
C SER A 129 -16.60 -6.25 6.49
N GLY A 130 -16.76 -5.04 7.03
CA GLY A 130 -17.97 -4.65 7.76
C GLY A 130 -19.05 -4.08 6.84
N ASP A 131 -18.74 -4.01 5.54
CA ASP A 131 -19.53 -3.39 4.47
C ASP A 131 -19.64 -4.38 3.31
N GLU A 132 -20.87 -4.80 3.02
CA GLU A 132 -21.16 -5.77 1.95
C GLU A 132 -20.82 -5.23 0.56
N GLY A 133 -21.00 -3.92 0.33
CA GLY A 133 -20.65 -3.27 -0.92
C GLY A 133 -19.14 -3.37 -1.21
N LYS A 134 -18.29 -3.29 -0.18
CA LYS A 134 -16.84 -3.47 -0.34
C LYS A 134 -16.46 -4.92 -0.65
N ILE A 135 -17.20 -5.88 -0.09
CA ILE A 135 -17.02 -7.31 -0.42
C ILE A 135 -17.38 -7.55 -1.89
N GLN A 136 -18.54 -7.08 -2.34
CA GLN A 136 -18.97 -7.25 -3.74
C GLN A 136 -18.00 -6.58 -4.73
N LYS A 137 -17.48 -5.37 -4.39
CA LYS A 137 -16.42 -4.73 -5.18
C LYS A 137 -15.15 -5.59 -5.25
N ALA A 138 -14.70 -6.14 -4.12
CA ALA A 138 -13.53 -7.02 -4.11
C ALA A 138 -13.74 -8.30 -4.95
N VAL A 139 -14.95 -8.88 -4.93
CA VAL A 139 -15.31 -10.03 -5.76
C VAL A 139 -15.26 -9.66 -7.24
N SER A 140 -15.80 -8.49 -7.64
CA SER A 140 -15.70 -8.01 -9.02
C SER A 140 -14.25 -7.80 -9.50
N LEU A 141 -13.31 -7.65 -8.56
CA LEU A 141 -11.88 -7.50 -8.81
C LEU A 141 -11.09 -8.82 -8.72
N GLY A 142 -11.77 -9.94 -8.51
CA GLY A 142 -11.17 -11.28 -8.56
C GLY A 142 -11.10 -12.04 -7.23
N ALA A 143 -11.56 -11.47 -6.11
CA ALA A 143 -11.77 -12.27 -4.90
C ALA A 143 -12.84 -13.34 -5.18
N LYS A 144 -12.65 -14.55 -4.64
CA LYS A 144 -13.59 -15.67 -4.81
C LYS A 144 -14.90 -15.47 -4.04
N GLY A 145 -14.85 -14.70 -2.97
CA GLY A 145 -15.98 -14.39 -2.12
C GLY A 145 -15.52 -13.71 -0.84
N GLY A 146 -16.49 -13.36 0.01
CA GLY A 146 -16.18 -12.83 1.32
C GLY A 146 -17.34 -12.97 2.29
N ALA A 147 -17.09 -12.53 3.51
CA ALA A 147 -18.07 -12.57 4.58
C ALA A 147 -18.06 -11.27 5.38
N ASN A 148 -19.23 -10.85 5.84
CA ASN A 148 -19.35 -9.67 6.68
C ASN A 148 -18.91 -9.99 8.12
N TYR A 149 -17.81 -9.41 8.60
CA TYR A 149 -17.27 -9.75 9.93
C TYR A 149 -18.16 -9.31 11.10
N LYS A 150 -19.20 -8.49 10.85
CA LYS A 150 -20.22 -8.12 11.84
C LYS A 150 -21.17 -9.28 12.14
N GLU A 151 -21.23 -10.29 11.27
CA GLU A 151 -22.05 -11.47 11.46
C GLU A 151 -21.30 -12.54 12.26
N LYS A 152 -21.91 -13.07 13.32
CA LYS A 152 -21.24 -14.04 14.23
C LYS A 152 -20.77 -15.32 13.51
N ASN A 153 -21.45 -15.70 12.44
CA ASN A 153 -21.17 -16.90 11.66
C ASN A 153 -20.27 -16.63 10.44
N TRP A 154 -19.66 -15.45 10.30
CA TRP A 154 -18.78 -15.13 9.17
C TRP A 154 -17.68 -16.20 8.92
N PRO A 155 -17.07 -16.86 9.94
CA PRO A 155 -16.07 -17.89 9.66
C PRO A 155 -16.70 -19.11 8.96
N ALA A 156 -17.93 -19.47 9.34
CA ALA A 156 -18.65 -20.57 8.69
C ALA A 156 -18.96 -20.25 7.22
N GLN A 157 -19.25 -18.98 6.90
CA GLN A 157 -19.46 -18.52 5.52
C GLN A 157 -18.19 -18.67 4.68
N ILE A 158 -17.03 -18.25 5.22
CA ILE A 158 -15.73 -18.46 4.57
C ILE A 158 -15.45 -19.96 4.38
N GLY A 159 -15.74 -20.78 5.39
CA GLY A 159 -15.62 -22.24 5.29
C GLY A 159 -16.49 -22.85 4.19
N ALA A 160 -17.72 -22.36 4.03
CA ALA A 160 -18.62 -22.80 2.96
C ALA A 160 -18.11 -22.39 1.56
N LEU A 161 -17.57 -21.17 1.42
CA LEU A 161 -16.94 -20.70 0.18
C LEU A 161 -15.71 -21.56 -0.18
N LEU A 162 -14.83 -21.82 0.79
CA LEU A 162 -13.68 -22.71 0.61
C LEU A 162 -14.10 -24.12 0.14
N ALA A 163 -15.11 -24.69 0.79
CA ALA A 163 -15.61 -26.02 0.43
C ALA A 163 -16.20 -26.05 -0.99
N LYS A 164 -16.87 -24.98 -1.41
CA LYS A 164 -17.44 -24.83 -2.75
C LYS A 164 -16.34 -24.70 -3.82
N ASP A 165 -15.30 -23.91 -3.55
CA ASP A 165 -14.32 -23.53 -4.57
C ASP A 165 -13.13 -24.48 -4.68
N ALA A 166 -12.73 -25.11 -3.57
CA ALA A 166 -11.53 -25.96 -3.48
C ALA A 166 -11.82 -27.37 -2.95
N GLY A 167 -13.09 -27.71 -2.70
CA GLY A 167 -13.53 -29.02 -2.24
C GLY A 167 -13.62 -29.15 -0.72
N LYS A 168 -14.35 -30.18 -0.29
CA LYS A 168 -14.60 -30.44 1.13
C LYS A 168 -13.29 -30.67 1.88
N GLY A 169 -13.06 -29.90 2.94
CA GLY A 169 -11.83 -29.95 3.75
C GLY A 169 -10.72 -29.02 3.27
N ALA A 170 -10.96 -28.18 2.25
CA ALA A 170 -10.06 -27.10 1.91
C ALA A 170 -9.84 -26.16 3.09
N MET A 171 -8.57 -25.76 3.29
CA MET A 171 -8.14 -24.93 4.41
C MET A 171 -7.48 -23.65 3.88
N ILE A 172 -7.45 -22.62 4.72
CA ILE A 172 -6.70 -21.39 4.51
C ILE A 172 -5.22 -21.67 4.75
N ASP A 173 -4.36 -21.25 3.83
CA ASP A 173 -2.91 -21.32 3.96
C ASP A 173 -2.36 -20.13 4.75
N ALA A 174 -2.88 -18.94 4.46
CA ALA A 174 -2.46 -17.70 5.09
C ALA A 174 -3.62 -16.73 5.35
N ILE A 175 -3.54 -15.99 6.45
CA ILE A 175 -4.41 -14.86 6.75
C ILE A 175 -3.55 -13.60 6.75
N ILE A 176 -3.96 -12.59 6.00
CA ILE A 176 -3.35 -11.27 5.96
C ILE A 176 -4.26 -10.32 6.71
N ASP A 177 -3.81 -9.87 7.89
CA ASP A 177 -4.65 -9.21 8.87
C ASP A 177 -4.19 -7.78 9.22
N SER A 178 -5.15 -6.85 9.29
CA SER A 178 -4.94 -5.49 9.77
C SER A 178 -5.70 -5.16 11.06
N ALA A 179 -6.61 -6.05 11.49
CA ALA A 179 -7.56 -5.74 12.54
C ALA A 179 -7.01 -6.06 13.94
N GLY A 180 -6.21 -7.12 14.06
CA GLY A 180 -5.88 -7.73 15.35
C GLY A 180 -7.11 -8.42 15.97
N GLY A 181 -7.18 -8.41 17.30
CA GLY A 181 -8.29 -9.05 18.02
C GLY A 181 -8.24 -10.57 17.99
N ASP A 182 -9.40 -11.21 17.96
CA ASP A 182 -9.52 -12.67 18.05
C ASP A 182 -9.48 -13.38 16.68
N ILE A 183 -8.72 -12.86 15.72
CA ILE A 183 -8.63 -13.48 14.38
C ILE A 183 -8.18 -14.95 14.45
N MET A 184 -7.28 -15.25 15.39
CA MET A 184 -6.83 -16.61 15.69
C MET A 184 -7.98 -17.49 16.20
N GLY A 185 -8.82 -17.02 17.12
CA GLY A 185 -9.98 -17.79 17.60
C GLY A 185 -11.07 -17.95 16.55
N GLN A 186 -11.35 -16.88 15.79
CA GLN A 186 -12.41 -16.83 14.79
C GLN A 186 -12.10 -17.69 13.55
N ALA A 187 -10.89 -17.58 13.00
CA ALA A 187 -10.51 -18.24 11.75
C ALA A 187 -9.51 -19.40 11.93
N GLY A 188 -8.97 -19.62 13.13
CA GLY A 188 -7.96 -20.65 13.37
C GLY A 188 -8.41 -22.08 13.05
N LYS A 189 -9.72 -22.36 13.09
CA LYS A 189 -10.28 -23.66 12.67
C LYS A 189 -10.30 -23.87 11.16
N LEU A 190 -10.25 -22.78 10.39
CA LEU A 190 -10.15 -22.80 8.92
C LEU A 190 -8.71 -22.74 8.45
N LEU A 191 -7.78 -22.34 9.32
CA LEU A 191 -6.36 -22.28 9.04
C LEU A 191 -5.74 -23.68 9.10
N LYS A 192 -4.98 -24.04 8.06
CA LYS A 192 -4.29 -25.33 8.00
C LYS A 192 -3.28 -25.50 9.14
N GLN A 193 -2.87 -26.74 9.40
CA GLN A 193 -1.67 -26.98 10.20
C GLN A 193 -0.46 -26.33 9.52
N GLY A 194 0.38 -25.63 10.29
CA GLY A 194 1.47 -24.84 9.72
C GLY A 194 1.05 -23.52 9.07
N GLY A 195 -0.24 -23.18 9.08
CA GLY A 195 -0.76 -21.97 8.45
C GLY A 195 -0.29 -20.69 9.13
N ARG A 196 -0.27 -19.58 8.38
CA ARG A 196 0.34 -18.32 8.83
C ARG A 196 -0.68 -17.20 8.93
N VAL A 197 -0.75 -16.54 10.08
CA VAL A 197 -1.49 -15.28 10.25
C VAL A 197 -0.45 -14.17 10.31
N VAL A 198 -0.45 -13.30 9.31
CA VAL A 198 0.44 -12.15 9.24
C VAL A 198 -0.34 -10.90 9.59
N CYS A 199 -0.01 -10.31 10.74
CA CYS A 199 -0.70 -9.15 11.28
C CYS A 199 0.19 -7.89 11.14
N TYR A 200 -0.34 -6.85 10.50
CA TYR A 200 0.36 -5.57 10.29
C TYR A 200 -0.35 -4.36 10.91
N GLY A 201 -1.44 -4.59 11.66
CA GLY A 201 -2.26 -3.53 12.19
C GLY A 201 -3.11 -3.97 13.37
N MET A 202 -3.77 -3.00 13.99
CA MET A 202 -4.59 -3.20 15.18
C MET A 202 -5.87 -2.37 15.15
N THR A 203 -6.49 -2.23 13.98
CA THR A 203 -7.66 -1.34 13.79
C THR A 203 -8.83 -1.70 14.71
N ALA A 204 -9.01 -2.99 15.03
CA ALA A 204 -10.07 -3.44 15.93
C ALA A 204 -9.57 -3.62 17.37
N SER A 205 -8.39 -4.19 17.58
CA SER A 205 -7.84 -4.44 18.90
C SER A 205 -6.31 -4.57 18.89
N PRO A 206 -5.60 -4.03 19.89
CA PRO A 206 -4.14 -4.13 20.02
C PRO A 206 -3.67 -5.49 20.57
N LYS A 207 -4.55 -6.50 20.66
CA LYS A 207 -4.24 -7.81 21.26
C LYS A 207 -4.72 -8.94 20.36
N ILE A 208 -3.92 -10.00 20.26
CA ILE A 208 -4.28 -11.28 19.63
C ILE A 208 -3.97 -12.41 20.61
N THR A 209 -4.91 -13.34 20.75
CA THR A 209 -4.74 -14.53 21.60
C THR A 209 -4.29 -15.71 20.76
N LEU A 210 -3.15 -16.31 21.11
CA LEU A 210 -2.66 -17.56 20.54
C LEU A 210 -2.78 -18.67 21.59
N THR A 211 -3.57 -19.69 21.30
CA THR A 211 -3.79 -20.83 22.23
C THR A 211 -2.74 -21.92 22.04
N ILE A 212 -2.48 -22.72 23.08
CA ILE A 212 -1.57 -23.88 22.99
C ILE A 212 -2.02 -24.89 21.93
N ARG A 213 -3.32 -25.03 21.69
CA ARG A 213 -3.83 -25.88 20.59
C ARG A 213 -3.33 -25.41 19.23
N GLN A 214 -3.23 -24.09 19.02
CA GLN A 214 -2.75 -23.51 17.76
C GLN A 214 -1.24 -23.63 17.63
N VAL A 215 -0.52 -23.49 18.75
CA VAL A 215 0.91 -23.80 18.82
C VAL A 215 1.17 -25.25 18.41
N LEU A 216 0.43 -26.21 18.99
CA LEU A 216 0.57 -27.64 18.65
C LEU A 216 0.12 -27.96 17.21
N ALA A 217 -0.73 -27.13 16.60
CA ALA A 217 -1.08 -27.20 15.18
C ALA A 217 -0.03 -26.53 14.27
N ASN A 218 1.09 -26.05 14.83
CA ASN A 218 2.13 -25.28 14.14
C ASN A 218 1.60 -24.01 13.45
N GLN A 219 0.48 -23.46 13.91
CA GLN A 219 -0.03 -22.20 13.38
C GLN A 219 0.85 -21.05 13.86
N GLN A 220 1.19 -20.15 12.94
CA GLN A 220 2.14 -19.07 13.19
C GLN A 220 1.40 -17.73 13.24
N LEU A 221 1.63 -16.96 14.29
CA LEU A 221 1.27 -15.55 14.34
C LEU A 221 2.54 -14.73 14.08
N ILE A 222 2.56 -14.01 12.96
CA ILE A 222 3.73 -13.31 12.44
C ILE A 222 3.44 -11.82 12.41
N GLY A 223 4.26 -11.03 13.09
CA GLY A 223 4.20 -9.58 13.01
C GLY A 223 4.79 -9.07 11.70
N SER A 224 4.19 -8.02 11.14
CA SER A 224 4.70 -7.37 9.92
C SER A 224 4.61 -5.86 10.05
N THR A 225 5.74 -5.20 10.25
CA THR A 225 5.83 -3.75 10.18
C THR A 225 6.36 -3.36 8.81
N MET A 226 5.59 -2.61 8.01
CA MET A 226 6.00 -2.00 6.74
C MET A 226 6.92 -2.92 5.90
N GLY A 227 8.14 -2.48 5.58
CA GLY A 227 9.21 -3.31 5.05
C GLY A 227 10.45 -2.51 4.67
N SER A 228 11.46 -3.23 4.18
CA SER A 228 12.77 -2.67 3.83
C SER A 228 12.74 -1.90 2.50
N ARG A 229 13.80 -1.14 2.23
CA ARG A 229 14.01 -0.52 0.91
C ARG A 229 14.15 -1.58 -0.19
N ALA A 230 14.81 -2.70 0.08
CA ALA A 230 14.89 -3.84 -0.83
C ALA A 230 13.51 -4.48 -1.09
N ASP A 231 12.66 -4.61 -0.05
CA ASP A 231 11.28 -5.07 -0.18
C ASP A 231 10.49 -4.16 -1.14
N LEU A 232 10.57 -2.84 -0.95
CA LEU A 232 9.85 -1.88 -1.80
C LEU A 232 10.34 -1.91 -3.25
N ARG A 233 11.65 -2.03 -3.49
CA ARG A 233 12.19 -2.16 -4.86
C ARG A 233 11.68 -3.43 -5.53
N THR A 234 11.73 -4.56 -4.83
CA THR A 234 11.25 -5.85 -5.36
C THR A 234 9.75 -5.81 -5.62
N ALA A 235 8.97 -5.25 -4.69
CA ALA A 235 7.53 -5.05 -4.85
C ALA A 235 7.21 -4.17 -6.06
N THR A 236 7.99 -3.11 -6.28
CA THR A 236 7.81 -2.18 -7.40
C THR A 236 8.06 -2.86 -8.74
N SER A 237 9.13 -3.66 -8.83
CA SER A 237 9.38 -4.51 -10.01
C SER A 237 8.25 -5.50 -10.27
N PHE A 238 7.71 -6.11 -9.20
CA PHE A 238 6.59 -7.04 -9.30
C PHE A 238 5.33 -6.36 -9.85
N ILE A 239 4.92 -5.22 -9.31
CA ILE A 239 3.71 -4.54 -9.81
C ILE A 239 3.89 -4.01 -11.23
N ALA A 240 5.11 -3.65 -11.65
CA ALA A 240 5.41 -3.26 -13.01
C ALA A 240 5.24 -4.45 -13.97
N ALA A 241 5.81 -5.61 -13.63
CA ALA A 241 5.70 -6.83 -14.42
C ALA A 241 4.24 -7.32 -14.56
N HIS A 242 3.44 -7.18 -13.51
CA HIS A 242 2.03 -7.58 -13.48
C HIS A 242 1.05 -6.46 -13.84
N ARG A 243 1.56 -5.26 -14.18
CA ARG A 243 0.77 -4.05 -14.46
C ARG A 243 -0.31 -3.76 -13.41
N ILE A 244 -0.01 -4.01 -12.14
CA ILE A 244 -0.92 -3.75 -11.02
C ILE A 244 -1.03 -2.24 -10.81
N VAL A 245 -2.27 -1.75 -10.68
CA VAL A 245 -2.58 -0.34 -10.41
C VAL A 245 -3.23 -0.24 -9.03
N PRO A 246 -2.62 0.49 -8.06
CA PRO A 246 -3.23 0.76 -6.77
C PRO A 246 -4.63 1.38 -6.90
N ILE A 247 -5.60 0.93 -6.10
CA ILE A 247 -6.96 1.46 -6.16
C ILE A 247 -7.04 2.78 -5.40
N ILE A 248 -7.45 3.84 -6.09
CA ILE A 248 -7.71 5.16 -5.51
C ILE A 248 -9.19 5.28 -5.18
N SER A 249 -9.49 5.66 -3.94
CA SER A 249 -10.84 5.92 -3.49
C SER A 249 -11.26 7.36 -3.76
N HIS A 250 -10.37 8.30 -3.43
CA HIS A 250 -10.64 9.74 -3.51
C HIS A 250 -9.35 10.47 -3.87
N VAL A 251 -9.50 11.55 -4.64
CA VAL A 251 -8.44 12.52 -4.92
C VAL A 251 -8.88 13.83 -4.30
N VAL A 252 -8.06 14.35 -3.40
CA VAL A 252 -8.24 15.63 -2.73
C VAL A 252 -7.33 16.65 -3.41
N ASP A 253 -7.90 17.75 -3.90
CA ASP A 253 -7.13 18.74 -4.65
C ASP A 253 -6.52 19.80 -3.72
N GLY A 254 -5.19 19.93 -3.80
CA GLY A 254 -4.42 20.92 -3.04
C GLY A 254 -4.14 20.53 -1.59
N LEU A 255 -3.08 21.13 -1.04
CA LEU A 255 -2.67 20.90 0.36
C LEU A 255 -3.63 21.56 1.35
N GLU A 256 -4.28 22.64 0.93
CA GLU A 256 -5.30 23.37 1.69
C GLU A 256 -6.52 22.50 2.03
N SER A 257 -6.76 21.45 1.25
CA SER A 257 -7.88 20.52 1.44
C SER A 257 -7.48 19.25 2.19
N ALA A 258 -6.25 19.17 2.72
CA ALA A 258 -5.73 17.94 3.34
C ALA A 258 -6.61 17.39 4.47
N GLU A 259 -7.27 18.26 5.24
CA GLU A 259 -8.19 17.88 6.32
C GLU A 259 -9.38 17.05 5.81
N GLU A 260 -9.94 17.38 4.65
CA GLU A 260 -11.00 16.59 4.00
C GLU A 260 -10.53 15.14 3.77
N GLY A 261 -9.28 14.97 3.35
CA GLY A 261 -8.70 13.64 3.15
C GLY A 261 -8.64 12.83 4.44
N PHE A 262 -8.32 13.46 5.58
CA PHE A 262 -8.32 12.81 6.88
C PHE A 262 -9.74 12.46 7.36
N ASP A 263 -10.71 13.34 7.12
CA ASP A 263 -12.10 13.09 7.47
C ASP A 263 -12.70 11.92 6.69
N LEU A 264 -12.39 11.79 5.39
CA LEU A 264 -12.77 10.64 4.56
C LEU A 264 -12.19 9.32 5.10
N ILE A 265 -10.95 9.34 5.60
CA ILE A 265 -10.32 8.16 6.21
C ILE A 265 -11.02 7.82 7.54
N LYS A 266 -11.29 8.84 8.37
CA LYS A 266 -11.94 8.70 9.68
C LYS A 266 -13.38 8.18 9.58
N ALA A 267 -14.13 8.61 8.57
CA ALA A 267 -15.47 8.12 8.28
C ALA A 267 -15.47 6.64 7.88
N GLY A 268 -14.38 6.16 7.28
CA GLY A 268 -14.25 4.76 6.88
C GLY A 268 -14.98 4.40 5.59
N ASP A 269 -15.51 5.38 4.85
CA ASP A 269 -16.29 5.17 3.62
C ASP A 269 -15.44 4.94 2.37
N HIS A 270 -14.12 4.93 2.51
CA HIS A 270 -13.19 4.71 1.40
C HIS A 270 -13.06 3.23 0.98
N PHE A 271 -12.79 3.03 -0.30
CA PHE A 271 -12.38 1.74 -0.89
C PHE A 271 -11.08 1.99 -1.68
N GLY A 272 -9.93 1.80 -1.01
CA GLY A 272 -8.63 2.12 -1.57
C GLY A 272 -7.94 3.29 -0.86
N LYS A 273 -7.07 3.99 -1.58
CA LYS A 273 -6.26 5.08 -1.04
C LYS A 273 -6.90 6.43 -1.29
N VAL A 274 -6.83 7.32 -0.30
CA VAL A 274 -7.09 8.75 -0.46
C VAL A 274 -5.75 9.41 -0.80
N VAL A 275 -5.72 10.21 -1.86
CA VAL A 275 -4.50 10.86 -2.36
C VAL A 275 -4.72 12.36 -2.44
N ILE A 276 -3.75 13.14 -1.98
CA ILE A 276 -3.73 14.58 -2.20
C ILE A 276 -2.98 14.86 -3.50
N LYS A 277 -3.64 15.55 -4.43
CA LYS A 277 -3.05 16.02 -5.68
C LYS A 277 -2.54 17.43 -5.47
N LEU A 278 -1.21 17.59 -5.53
CA LEU A 278 -0.59 18.90 -5.50
C LEU A 278 -0.98 19.67 -6.77
N ARG A 279 -1.30 20.96 -6.63
CA ARG A 279 -1.50 21.84 -7.79
C ARG A 279 -0.17 21.94 -8.52
N GLN A 280 -0.17 21.76 -9.84
CA GLN A 280 1.04 22.07 -10.60
C GLN A 280 1.27 23.58 -10.54
N PRO A 281 2.50 24.05 -10.29
CA PRO A 281 2.81 25.45 -10.45
C PRO A 281 2.52 25.83 -11.92
N PRO A 282 1.96 27.03 -12.18
CA PRO A 282 1.72 27.47 -13.55
C PRO A 282 3.03 27.40 -14.33
N PRO A 283 3.00 27.01 -15.63
CA PRO A 283 4.21 26.90 -16.42
C PRO A 283 4.97 28.23 -16.38
N PRO A 284 6.31 28.21 -16.31
CA PRO A 284 7.10 29.43 -16.30
C PRO A 284 6.78 30.24 -17.55
N ASN A 285 6.36 31.49 -17.34
CA ASN A 285 5.96 32.42 -18.41
C ASN A 285 7.06 32.48 -19.48
N ARG A 286 6.83 31.87 -20.65
CA ARG A 286 7.72 32.00 -21.81
C ARG A 286 7.65 33.45 -22.31
N THR A 287 8.68 34.23 -21.94
CA THR A 287 9.18 35.44 -22.60
C THR A 287 8.22 36.62 -22.81
N ARG A 288 8.54 37.76 -22.18
CA ARG A 288 8.52 39.06 -22.90
C ARG A 288 9.97 39.40 -23.25
N SER A 289 10.45 38.91 -24.40
CA SER A 289 11.62 39.49 -25.03
C SER A 289 11.25 40.93 -25.43
N ARG A 290 11.69 41.92 -24.66
CA ARG A 290 11.62 43.32 -25.09
C ARG A 290 12.60 43.50 -26.26
N SER A 291 12.11 43.38 -27.49
CA SER A 291 12.78 43.95 -28.65
C SER A 291 12.71 45.47 -28.53
N ARG A 292 13.80 46.09 -28.08
CA ARG A 292 14.00 47.54 -28.25
C ARG A 292 14.36 47.78 -29.70
N SER A 293 13.38 48.11 -30.54
CA SER A 293 13.66 48.75 -31.83
C SER A 293 14.07 50.20 -31.56
N ARG A 294 15.29 50.55 -31.98
CA ARG A 294 15.76 51.94 -32.08
C ARG A 294 15.03 52.58 -33.27
N SER A 295 14.11 53.50 -33.02
CA SER A 295 13.66 54.45 -34.04
C SER A 295 14.57 55.68 -34.00
N GLY A 296 15.36 55.85 -35.05
CA GLY A 296 16.09 57.09 -35.30
C GLY A 296 15.12 58.18 -35.73
N LYS A 297 15.11 59.31 -35.03
CA LYS A 297 14.60 60.58 -35.56
C LYS A 297 15.80 61.49 -35.85
N LYS A 298 16.12 61.64 -37.13
CA LYS A 298 16.78 62.84 -37.65
C LYS A 298 15.76 63.98 -37.61
N ALA A 299 16.11 65.09 -37.00
CA ALA A 299 15.44 66.38 -37.22
C ALA A 299 16.47 67.33 -37.83
N LYS A 300 16.12 67.86 -39.01
CA LYS A 300 16.75 69.01 -39.66
C LYS A 300 16.16 70.29 -39.06
N LEU A 301 17.04 71.20 -38.65
CA LEU A 301 17.08 72.66 -38.85
C LEU A 301 17.89 73.28 -37.70
#